data_AF-A0A962QSY1-F1
#
_entry.id   AF-A0A962QSY1-F1
#
_cell.length_a   1.000
_cell.length_b   1.000
_cell.length_c   1.000
_cell.angle_alpha   90.00
_cell.angle_beta   90.00
_cell.angle_gamma   90.00
#
_symmetry.space_group_name_H-M   'P 1'
#
loop_
_entity.id
_entity.type
_entity.pdbx_description
1 polymer ?
#
loop_
_entity_poly.entity_id
_entity_poly.type
_entity_poly.pdbx_seq_one_letter_code
_entity_poly.pdbx_strand_id
1 'polypeptide(L)'
;MGLSALPIRGLIGGLLFIALSSVALAAEMQVKKFDADRKLQGDCVGCHINVTPGIVKQHLGSPHANASNPEDEVLCSNCHGDKHVTMEDWQEATMPTADTCGECHKKQAREHSKGKHQLGWMVMKSQIAWHGQPGAITEQGYRGCSGCHKIGKKGLLGVTDGNNDAKVAYDGGKEEAHYRYGNAQCDACHTRHSFKKSEAKDPRACSNCHMGFDHPQWEMYTSAKHGVIWGIEGHEEDARAPTCQTCHLMEGDHEVRTPWGFLGLRIPTKENVLALIQVAPTLEPQLTKLAAALPSGNYVDLDDDPTWTLDRALILQAAGVLDADFQPTERFVEIVLQAEAARGPEEFNELRTKMKTNCNKCHSQGFVESHMKAS
;
A
#
# COMPACT_ATOMS: atom_id res chain seq x y z
N MET A 1 -28.95 -72.64 31.93
CA MET A 1 -28.94 -71.27 31.37
C MET A 1 -27.61 -71.08 30.66
N GLY A 2 -27.57 -71.36 29.36
CA GLY A 2 -26.34 -71.30 28.55
C GLY A 2 -26.73 -70.89 27.14
N LEU A 3 -26.16 -69.79 26.69
CA LEU A 3 -26.53 -69.03 25.50
C LEU A 3 -26.28 -69.80 24.20
N SER A 4 -27.28 -69.78 23.32
CA SER A 4 -27.19 -70.21 21.92
C SER A 4 -26.82 -69.01 21.05
N ALA A 5 -25.82 -69.20 20.19
CA ALA A 5 -25.33 -68.21 19.23
C ALA A 5 -26.31 -67.97 18.07
N LEU A 6 -26.42 -66.70 17.64
CA LEU A 6 -27.05 -66.26 16.39
C LEU A 6 -26.02 -65.48 15.57
N PRO A 7 -25.89 -65.69 14.24
CA PRO A 7 -24.92 -64.99 13.41
C PRO A 7 -25.51 -63.68 12.87
N ILE A 8 -24.84 -62.55 13.10
CA ILE A 8 -25.14 -61.29 12.41
C ILE A 8 -24.33 -61.25 11.12
N ARG A 9 -25.00 -61.44 9.98
CA ARG A 9 -24.48 -61.18 8.64
C ARG A 9 -24.55 -59.67 8.34
N GLY A 10 -23.39 -59.10 8.02
CA GLY A 10 -23.15 -58.13 6.94
C GLY A 10 -23.99 -56.84 6.89
N LEU A 11 -23.41 -55.73 7.34
CA LEU A 11 -23.72 -54.38 6.87
C LEU A 11 -22.44 -53.53 6.85
N ILE A 12 -21.54 -53.84 5.92
CA ILE A 12 -20.41 -52.97 5.54
C ILE A 12 -20.44 -52.89 4.02
N GLY A 13 -21.24 -51.97 3.46
CA GLY A 13 -21.42 -51.88 2.01
C GLY A 13 -22.24 -50.68 1.54
N GLY A 14 -22.26 -49.56 2.28
CA GLY A 14 -23.07 -48.38 1.92
C GLY A 14 -22.34 -47.04 1.94
N LEU A 15 -21.16 -46.93 2.56
CA LEU A 15 -20.50 -45.64 2.79
C LEU A 15 -19.43 -45.26 1.75
N LEU A 16 -19.07 -46.17 0.83
CA LEU A 16 -18.04 -45.88 -0.20
C LEU A 16 -18.60 -45.31 -1.51
N PHE A 17 -19.91 -45.45 -1.78
CA PHE A 17 -20.53 -45.00 -3.05
C PHE A 17 -21.03 -43.55 -3.05
N ILE A 18 -21.21 -42.93 -1.88
CA ILE A 18 -21.73 -41.55 -1.77
C ILE A 18 -20.60 -40.51 -1.91
N ALA A 19 -19.36 -40.86 -1.57
CA ALA A 19 -18.21 -39.96 -1.70
C ALA A 19 -17.67 -39.84 -3.13
N LEU A 20 -17.85 -40.88 -3.97
CA LEU A 20 -17.40 -40.86 -5.36
C LEU A 20 -18.36 -40.06 -6.27
N SER A 21 -19.66 -40.08 -6.00
CA SER A 21 -20.66 -39.35 -6.78
C SER A 21 -20.62 -37.84 -6.56
N SER A 22 -20.31 -37.38 -5.34
CA SER A 22 -20.19 -35.95 -5.03
C SER A 22 -18.95 -35.31 -5.66
N VAL A 23 -17.83 -36.04 -5.72
CA VAL A 23 -16.60 -35.58 -6.39
C VAL A 23 -16.79 -35.52 -7.91
N ALA A 24 -17.43 -36.53 -8.50
CA ALA A 24 -17.74 -36.53 -9.94
C ALA A 24 -18.70 -35.38 -10.32
N LEU A 25 -19.72 -35.11 -9.50
CA LEU A 25 -20.66 -34.02 -9.73
C LEU A 25 -19.98 -32.64 -9.60
N ALA A 26 -19.07 -32.49 -8.63
CA ALA A 26 -18.28 -31.27 -8.48
C ALA A 26 -17.35 -31.03 -9.68
N ALA A 27 -16.70 -32.09 -10.18
CA ALA A 27 -15.86 -32.03 -11.36
C ALA A 27 -16.67 -31.68 -12.62
N GLU A 28 -17.82 -32.30 -12.84
CA GLU A 28 -18.71 -31.96 -13.96
C GLU A 28 -19.21 -30.51 -13.90
N MET A 29 -19.52 -30.02 -12.70
CA MET A 29 -19.97 -28.64 -12.50
C MET A 29 -18.84 -27.64 -12.73
N GLN A 30 -17.59 -27.98 -12.36
CA GLN A 30 -16.41 -27.19 -12.68
C GLN A 30 -16.15 -27.13 -14.19
N VAL A 31 -16.23 -28.26 -14.90
CA VAL A 31 -16.06 -28.31 -16.37
C VAL A 31 -17.09 -27.44 -17.08
N LYS A 32 -18.38 -27.57 -16.72
CA LYS A 32 -19.45 -26.74 -17.32
C LYS A 32 -19.24 -25.25 -17.09
N LYS A 33 -18.77 -24.87 -15.90
CA LYS A 33 -18.47 -23.48 -15.57
C LYS A 33 -17.30 -22.97 -16.41
N PHE A 34 -16.22 -23.74 -16.50
CA PHE A 34 -15.04 -23.39 -17.29
C PHE A 34 -15.37 -23.15 -18.77
N ASP A 35 -16.21 -24.00 -19.38
CA ASP A 35 -16.66 -23.83 -20.76
C ASP A 35 -17.50 -22.55 -20.96
N ALA A 36 -18.39 -22.25 -20.01
CA ALA A 36 -19.21 -21.04 -20.04
C ALA A 36 -18.37 -19.77 -19.90
N ASP A 37 -17.41 -19.78 -18.97
CA ASP A 37 -16.49 -18.66 -18.73
C ASP A 37 -15.63 -18.39 -19.98
N ARG A 38 -15.12 -19.44 -20.64
CA ARG A 38 -14.38 -19.31 -21.91
C ARG A 38 -15.21 -18.78 -23.06
N LYS A 39 -16.48 -19.19 -23.17
CA LYS A 39 -17.39 -18.61 -24.17
C LYS A 39 -17.60 -17.12 -23.90
N LEU A 40 -17.85 -16.73 -22.65
CA LEU A 40 -18.02 -15.34 -22.27
C LEU A 40 -16.77 -14.50 -22.58
N GLN A 41 -15.57 -15.03 -22.30
CA GLN A 41 -14.32 -14.39 -22.71
C GLN A 41 -14.25 -14.20 -24.23
N GLY A 42 -14.67 -15.20 -25.01
CA GLY A 42 -14.77 -15.10 -26.47
C GLY A 42 -15.71 -13.98 -26.92
N ASP A 43 -16.86 -13.82 -26.26
CA ASP A 43 -17.83 -12.76 -26.54
C ASP A 43 -17.24 -11.37 -26.19
N CYS A 44 -16.61 -11.22 -25.01
CA CYS A 44 -15.92 -9.99 -24.61
C CYS A 44 -14.80 -9.61 -25.59
N VAL A 45 -13.89 -10.55 -25.89
CA VAL A 45 -12.76 -10.32 -26.80
C VAL A 45 -13.24 -10.05 -28.22
N GLY A 46 -14.25 -10.78 -28.70
CA GLY A 46 -14.81 -10.62 -30.04
C GLY A 46 -15.38 -9.22 -30.30
N CYS A 47 -16.00 -8.61 -29.29
CA CYS A 47 -16.45 -7.22 -29.37
C CYS A 47 -15.28 -6.24 -29.16
N HIS A 48 -14.56 -6.38 -28.04
CA HIS A 48 -13.53 -5.41 -27.63
C HIS A 48 -12.31 -5.36 -28.54
N ILE A 49 -12.04 -6.38 -29.35
CA ILE A 49 -10.95 -6.30 -30.34
C ILE A 49 -11.24 -5.23 -31.40
N ASN A 50 -12.51 -4.91 -31.64
CA ASN A 50 -12.93 -3.87 -32.59
C ASN A 50 -13.09 -2.51 -31.91
N VAL A 51 -13.52 -2.48 -30.65
CA VAL A 51 -13.79 -1.24 -29.91
C VAL A 51 -12.56 -0.72 -29.15
N THR A 52 -11.85 -1.60 -28.45
CA THR A 52 -10.67 -1.27 -27.64
C THR A 52 -9.51 -2.25 -27.91
N PRO A 53 -8.98 -2.31 -29.15
CA PRO A 53 -7.95 -3.29 -29.55
C PRO A 53 -6.69 -3.25 -28.68
N GLY A 54 -6.31 -2.06 -28.19
CA GLY A 54 -5.16 -1.90 -27.31
C GLY A 54 -5.31 -2.63 -25.98
N ILE A 55 -6.50 -2.57 -25.36
CA ILE A 55 -6.80 -3.25 -24.09
C ILE A 55 -6.76 -4.77 -24.29
N VAL A 56 -7.40 -5.27 -25.35
CA VAL A 56 -7.38 -6.70 -25.69
C VAL A 56 -5.95 -7.18 -25.91
N LYS A 57 -5.15 -6.44 -26.70
CA LYS A 57 -3.74 -6.77 -26.93
C LYS A 57 -2.94 -6.80 -25.62
N GLN A 58 -3.14 -5.84 -24.73
CA GLN A 58 -2.44 -5.78 -23.45
C GLN A 58 -2.81 -6.96 -22.54
N HIS A 59 -4.10 -7.27 -22.44
CA HIS A 59 -4.60 -8.37 -21.63
C HIS A 59 -4.13 -9.72 -22.16
N LEU A 60 -4.32 -9.98 -23.45
CA LEU A 60 -3.87 -11.23 -24.10
C LEU A 60 -2.35 -11.39 -24.10
N GLY A 61 -1.57 -10.33 -23.86
CA GLY A 61 -0.12 -10.39 -23.66
C GLY A 61 0.32 -10.41 -22.19
N SER A 62 -0.62 -10.42 -21.24
CA SER A 62 -0.36 -10.39 -19.80
C SER A 62 -0.22 -11.80 -19.22
N PRO A 63 0.41 -11.94 -18.02
CA PRO A 63 0.42 -13.21 -17.30
C PRO A 63 -0.98 -13.70 -16.89
N HIS A 64 -1.97 -12.81 -16.78
CA HIS A 64 -3.35 -13.16 -16.47
C HIS A 64 -3.99 -14.00 -17.58
N ALA A 65 -3.83 -13.60 -18.84
CA ALA A 65 -4.38 -14.36 -19.98
C ALA A 65 -3.47 -15.52 -20.42
N ASN A 66 -2.19 -15.51 -20.02
CA ASN A 66 -1.21 -16.53 -20.38
C ASN A 66 -0.67 -17.23 -19.12
N ALA A 67 -1.57 -17.64 -18.23
CA ALA A 67 -1.19 -18.44 -17.08
C ALA A 67 -0.64 -19.80 -17.54
N SER A 68 0.27 -20.39 -16.76
CA SER A 68 0.88 -21.68 -17.11
C SER A 68 -0.14 -22.81 -17.21
N ASN A 69 -1.21 -22.75 -16.42
CA ASN A 69 -2.33 -23.67 -16.49
C ASN A 69 -3.57 -22.93 -17.02
N PRO A 70 -4.35 -23.53 -17.93
CA PRO A 70 -5.59 -22.92 -18.44
C PRO A 70 -6.62 -22.57 -17.37
N GLU A 71 -6.65 -23.32 -16.27
CA GLU A 71 -7.58 -23.10 -15.15
C GLU A 71 -7.21 -21.87 -14.30
N ASP A 72 -5.97 -21.40 -14.40
CA ASP A 72 -5.46 -20.22 -13.71
C ASP A 72 -5.56 -18.95 -14.58
N GLU A 73 -6.05 -19.07 -15.83
CA GLU A 73 -6.30 -17.92 -16.71
C GLU A 73 -7.34 -17.00 -16.09
N VAL A 74 -7.01 -15.71 -16.00
CA VAL A 74 -7.94 -14.67 -15.55
C VAL A 74 -8.52 -14.00 -16.79
N LEU A 75 -9.84 -14.05 -16.91
CA LEU A 75 -10.66 -13.53 -18.00
C LEU A 75 -11.12 -12.10 -17.70
N CYS A 76 -11.64 -11.42 -18.72
CA CYS A 76 -12.22 -10.07 -18.57
C CYS A 76 -13.31 -10.04 -17.49
N SER A 77 -14.19 -11.04 -17.49
CA SER A 77 -15.33 -11.14 -16.58
C SER A 77 -14.95 -11.50 -15.15
N ASN A 78 -13.80 -12.13 -14.92
CA ASN A 78 -13.32 -12.39 -13.56
C ASN A 78 -13.03 -11.10 -12.78
N CYS A 79 -12.67 -10.03 -13.50
CA CYS A 79 -12.45 -8.71 -12.91
C CYS A 79 -13.65 -7.77 -13.07
N HIS A 80 -14.30 -7.80 -14.23
CA HIS A 80 -15.32 -6.81 -14.61
C HIS A 80 -16.76 -7.32 -14.52
N GLY A 81 -16.99 -8.59 -14.17
CA GLY A 81 -18.31 -9.21 -14.23
C GLY A 81 -18.80 -9.44 -15.66
N ASP A 82 -20.07 -9.78 -15.79
CA ASP A 82 -20.70 -10.30 -17.01
C ASP A 82 -21.94 -9.51 -17.46
N LYS A 83 -22.28 -8.43 -16.76
CA LYS A 83 -23.53 -7.70 -16.99
C LYS A 83 -23.50 -6.76 -18.19
N HIS A 84 -22.32 -6.27 -18.57
CA HIS A 84 -22.14 -5.38 -19.72
C HIS A 84 -22.07 -6.19 -21.01
N VAL A 85 -23.03 -5.97 -21.91
CA VAL A 85 -23.16 -6.75 -23.17
C VAL A 85 -23.48 -5.90 -24.41
N THR A 86 -23.78 -4.60 -24.27
CA THR A 86 -24.00 -3.67 -25.40
C THR A 86 -23.07 -2.46 -25.31
N MET A 87 -23.14 -1.50 -26.25
CA MET A 87 -22.31 -0.29 -26.15
C MET A 87 -22.84 0.70 -25.10
N GLU A 88 -24.12 0.59 -24.75
CA GLU A 88 -24.86 1.54 -23.93
C GLU A 88 -24.82 1.19 -22.43
N ASP A 89 -24.61 -0.07 -22.08
CA ASP A 89 -24.62 -0.59 -20.70
C ASP A 89 -23.22 -0.69 -20.07
N TRP A 90 -22.25 0.10 -20.57
CA TRP A 90 -20.86 0.12 -20.07
C TRP A 90 -20.71 0.37 -18.56
N GLN A 91 -21.72 0.96 -17.93
CA GLN A 91 -21.76 1.22 -16.49
C GLN A 91 -21.99 -0.04 -15.66
N GLU A 92 -22.60 -1.08 -16.24
CA GLU A 92 -22.87 -2.36 -15.58
C GLU A 92 -21.61 -3.21 -15.40
N ALA A 93 -20.52 -2.88 -16.10
CA ALA A 93 -19.22 -3.47 -15.83
C ALA A 93 -18.72 -3.06 -14.43
N THR A 94 -18.31 -4.05 -13.65
CA THR A 94 -17.68 -3.87 -12.35
C THR A 94 -16.29 -3.28 -12.53
N MET A 95 -15.91 -2.37 -11.63
CA MET A 95 -14.53 -1.87 -11.56
C MET A 95 -13.78 -2.58 -10.43
N PRO A 96 -12.66 -3.26 -10.74
CA PRO A 96 -11.89 -3.98 -9.73
C PRO A 96 -11.37 -3.06 -8.61
N THR A 97 -11.37 -3.59 -7.40
CA THR A 97 -10.75 -2.97 -6.22
C THR A 97 -9.61 -3.86 -5.71
N ALA A 98 -8.90 -3.41 -4.67
CA ALA A 98 -7.92 -4.26 -3.98
C ALA A 98 -8.54 -5.58 -3.47
N ASP A 99 -9.83 -5.61 -3.15
CA ASP A 99 -10.52 -6.83 -2.70
C ASP A 99 -10.68 -7.82 -3.85
N THR A 100 -11.00 -7.37 -5.07
CA THR A 100 -11.01 -8.21 -6.28
C THR A 100 -9.65 -8.86 -6.50
N CYS A 101 -8.56 -8.09 -6.36
CA CYS A 101 -7.21 -8.62 -6.47
C CYS A 101 -6.88 -9.61 -5.34
N GLY A 102 -7.39 -9.35 -4.13
CA GLY A 102 -7.17 -10.14 -2.92
C GLY A 102 -7.77 -11.55 -2.96
N GLU A 103 -8.71 -11.83 -3.86
CA GLU A 103 -9.24 -13.19 -4.06
C GLU A 103 -8.12 -14.18 -4.46
N CYS A 104 -7.22 -13.74 -5.35
CA CYS A 104 -6.08 -14.52 -5.84
C CYS A 104 -4.74 -14.09 -5.20
N HIS A 105 -4.53 -12.78 -4.98
CA HIS A 105 -3.27 -12.20 -4.48
C HIS A 105 -3.34 -11.80 -3.00
N LYS A 106 -3.75 -12.76 -2.16
CA LYS A 106 -3.99 -12.55 -0.71
C LYS A 106 -2.81 -11.92 0.04
N LYS A 107 -1.58 -12.32 -0.29
CA LYS A 107 -0.36 -11.80 0.34
C LYS A 107 -0.18 -10.32 0.04
N GLN A 108 -0.14 -9.97 -1.25
CA GLN A 108 0.09 -8.62 -1.74
C GLN A 108 -1.01 -7.66 -1.29
N ALA A 109 -2.28 -8.08 -1.35
CA ALA A 109 -3.40 -7.26 -0.89
C ALA A 109 -3.31 -6.95 0.62
N ARG A 110 -2.94 -7.94 1.45
CA ARG A 110 -2.74 -7.76 2.89
C ARG A 110 -1.53 -6.88 3.21
N GLU A 111 -0.44 -7.01 2.45
CA GLU A 111 0.75 -6.17 2.62
C GLU A 111 0.46 -4.72 2.22
N HIS A 112 -0.18 -4.51 1.08
CA HIS A 112 -0.61 -3.18 0.64
C HIS A 112 -1.52 -2.49 1.67
N SER A 113 -2.49 -3.22 2.22
CA SER A 113 -3.45 -2.66 3.19
C SER A 113 -2.82 -2.23 4.53
N LYS A 114 -1.62 -2.71 4.83
CA LYS A 114 -0.81 -2.26 5.97
C LYS A 114 0.18 -1.16 5.60
N GLY A 115 0.47 -0.95 4.31
CA GLY A 115 1.44 0.02 3.83
C GLY A 115 0.91 1.45 3.85
N LYS A 116 1.81 2.43 3.73
CA LYS A 116 1.43 3.86 3.72
C LYS A 116 0.60 4.26 2.51
N HIS A 117 0.76 3.57 1.38
CA HIS A 117 -0.03 3.85 0.18
C HIS A 117 -1.53 3.66 0.41
N GLN A 118 -1.93 2.71 1.27
CA GLN A 118 -3.34 2.52 1.65
C GLN A 118 -3.95 3.77 2.28
N LEU A 119 -3.17 4.52 3.07
CA LEU A 119 -3.61 5.73 3.76
C LEU A 119 -3.63 6.95 2.83
N GLY A 120 -3.09 6.85 1.61
CA GLY A 120 -2.84 7.98 0.71
C GLY A 120 -4.04 8.91 0.53
N TRP A 121 -5.24 8.36 0.35
CA TRP A 121 -6.46 9.14 0.18
C TRP A 121 -6.83 9.96 1.42
N MET A 122 -6.76 9.34 2.59
CA MET A 122 -7.04 10.01 3.86
C MET A 122 -6.01 11.11 4.16
N VAL A 123 -4.72 10.81 3.98
CA VAL A 123 -3.64 11.79 4.25
C VAL A 123 -3.69 12.98 3.29
N MET A 124 -4.18 12.79 2.08
CA MET A 124 -4.48 13.91 1.17
C MET A 124 -5.56 14.82 1.76
N LYS A 125 -6.66 14.24 2.25
CA LYS A 125 -7.76 15.00 2.83
C LYS A 125 -7.34 15.76 4.09
N SER A 126 -6.39 15.26 4.88
CA SER A 126 -5.88 15.99 6.06
C SER A 126 -5.07 17.25 5.74
N GLN A 127 -4.72 17.49 4.47
CA GLN A 127 -4.02 18.72 4.07
C GLN A 127 -4.99 19.90 3.94
N ILE A 128 -4.69 21.02 4.59
CA ILE A 128 -5.52 22.25 4.48
C ILE A 128 -5.67 22.70 3.03
N ALA A 129 -4.61 22.54 2.21
CA ALA A 129 -4.63 22.91 0.80
C ALA A 129 -5.68 22.15 -0.02
N TRP A 130 -6.16 20.98 0.45
CA TRP A 130 -7.21 20.20 -0.18
C TRP A 130 -8.60 20.83 -0.01
N HIS A 131 -8.94 21.28 1.20
CA HIS A 131 -10.29 21.75 1.55
C HIS A 131 -10.71 23.05 0.85
N GLY A 132 -9.79 23.75 0.19
CA GLY A 132 -10.06 24.95 -0.61
C GLY A 132 -10.10 24.72 -2.13
N GLN A 133 -9.96 23.48 -2.60
CA GLN A 133 -9.92 23.19 -4.05
C GLN A 133 -11.31 23.06 -4.67
N PRO A 134 -11.49 23.37 -5.97
CA PRO A 134 -12.75 23.17 -6.68
C PRO A 134 -13.20 21.70 -6.69
N GLY A 135 -14.50 21.45 -6.72
CA GLY A 135 -15.11 20.11 -6.83
C GLY A 135 -14.59 19.27 -8.00
N ALA A 136 -14.12 19.90 -9.08
CA ALA A 136 -13.47 19.20 -10.19
C ALA A 136 -12.13 18.52 -9.82
N ILE A 137 -11.48 18.95 -8.73
CA ILE A 137 -10.26 18.36 -8.16
C ILE A 137 -10.62 17.39 -7.03
N THR A 138 -11.62 17.77 -6.21
CA THR A 138 -11.95 17.07 -4.96
C THR A 138 -13.01 15.97 -5.10
N GLU A 139 -14.01 16.13 -5.97
CA GLU A 139 -15.17 15.24 -6.08
C GLU A 139 -15.17 14.39 -7.36
N GLN A 140 -14.70 14.94 -8.49
CA GLN A 140 -14.66 14.22 -9.77
C GLN A 140 -13.54 13.16 -9.81
N GLY A 141 -12.64 13.18 -8.82
CA GLY A 141 -11.44 12.34 -8.74
C GLY A 141 -10.45 12.60 -9.89
N TYR A 142 -9.25 12.02 -9.82
CA TYR A 142 -8.28 11.95 -10.92
C TYR A 142 -7.55 13.23 -11.33
N ARG A 143 -7.75 14.35 -10.65
CA ARG A 143 -7.07 15.61 -10.99
C ARG A 143 -6.34 16.16 -9.77
N GLY A 144 -5.17 16.76 -10.00
CA GLY A 144 -4.33 17.28 -8.93
C GLY A 144 -4.01 16.20 -7.89
N CYS A 145 -4.23 16.51 -6.61
CA CYS A 145 -3.91 15.63 -5.49
C CYS A 145 -4.59 14.26 -5.60
N SER A 146 -5.87 14.22 -6.03
CA SER A 146 -6.64 12.97 -6.16
C SER A 146 -6.13 12.06 -7.28
N GLY A 147 -5.40 12.61 -8.26
CA GLY A 147 -4.74 11.84 -9.30
C GLY A 147 -3.62 10.94 -8.76
N CYS A 148 -2.85 11.44 -7.78
CA CYS A 148 -1.73 10.70 -7.18
C CYS A 148 -2.19 9.85 -5.98
N HIS A 149 -3.07 10.39 -5.13
CA HIS A 149 -3.45 9.78 -3.85
C HIS A 149 -4.57 8.72 -3.94
N LYS A 150 -5.16 8.50 -5.11
CA LYS A 150 -6.14 7.41 -5.39
C LYS A 150 -5.58 5.99 -5.20
N ILE A 151 -4.28 5.84 -5.00
CA ILE A 151 -3.68 4.57 -4.57
C ILE A 151 -4.16 4.18 -3.16
N GLY A 152 -4.68 5.12 -2.37
CA GLY A 152 -5.24 4.84 -1.06
C GLY A 152 -6.69 4.37 -1.08
N LYS A 153 -7.10 3.76 0.04
CA LYS A 153 -8.48 3.35 0.27
C LYS A 153 -9.34 4.56 0.62
N LYS A 154 -10.51 4.63 -0.02
CA LYS A 154 -11.55 5.61 0.30
C LYS A 154 -12.40 5.13 1.49
N GLY A 155 -13.02 6.07 2.19
CA GLY A 155 -13.88 5.80 3.34
C GLY A 155 -13.14 5.65 4.66
N LEU A 156 -11.82 5.88 4.67
CA LEU A 156 -11.06 6.00 5.92
C LEU A 156 -11.35 7.37 6.55
N LEU A 157 -11.85 7.35 7.79
CA LEU A 157 -12.28 8.52 8.53
C LEU A 157 -11.27 8.87 9.63
N GLY A 158 -10.75 10.09 9.54
CA GLY A 158 -9.81 10.65 10.51
C GLY A 158 -10.44 11.70 11.43
N VAL A 159 -9.59 12.45 12.12
CA VAL A 159 -10.01 13.56 13.00
C VAL A 159 -10.86 14.58 12.26
N THR A 160 -10.51 14.94 11.02
CA THR A 160 -11.31 15.88 10.22
C THR A 160 -12.74 15.41 9.95
N ASP A 161 -12.98 14.10 10.05
CA ASP A 161 -14.29 13.46 9.88
C ASP A 161 -15.02 13.24 11.23
N GLY A 162 -14.46 13.75 12.34
CA GLY A 162 -15.00 13.62 13.70
C GLY A 162 -14.55 12.37 14.45
N ASN A 163 -13.57 11.62 13.93
CA ASN A 163 -12.99 10.45 14.59
C ASN A 163 -11.78 10.84 15.47
N ASN A 164 -12.00 10.93 16.77
CA ASN A 164 -10.96 11.27 17.76
C ASN A 164 -10.22 10.06 18.34
N ASP A 165 -10.45 8.85 17.84
CA ASP A 165 -9.69 7.67 18.23
C ASP A 165 -8.27 7.69 17.65
N ALA A 166 -7.35 6.96 18.29
CA ALA A 166 -5.98 6.81 17.79
C ALA A 166 -5.89 6.09 16.43
N LYS A 167 -6.95 5.39 16.01
CA LYS A 167 -7.01 4.65 14.74
C LYS A 167 -8.07 5.24 13.84
N VAL A 168 -7.85 5.14 12.52
CA VAL A 168 -8.87 5.47 11.52
C VAL A 168 -10.10 4.58 11.65
N ALA A 169 -11.28 5.14 11.40
CA ALA A 169 -12.52 4.41 11.26
C ALA A 169 -12.82 4.16 9.77
N TYR A 170 -13.82 3.32 9.48
CA TYR A 170 -14.29 3.05 8.11
C TYR A 170 -15.77 3.36 7.99
N ASP A 171 -16.14 4.10 6.95
CA ASP A 171 -17.52 4.56 6.72
C ASP A 171 -18.47 3.49 6.15
N GLY A 172 -17.95 2.27 5.90
CA GLY A 172 -18.69 1.18 5.30
C GLY A 172 -18.76 1.22 3.77
N GLY A 173 -17.88 1.99 3.10
CA GLY A 173 -17.82 2.11 1.65
C GLY A 173 -18.72 3.20 1.08
N LYS A 174 -19.18 4.14 1.92
CA LYS A 174 -20.06 5.24 1.48
C LYS A 174 -19.31 6.19 0.56
N GLU A 175 -18.11 6.64 0.98
CA GLU A 175 -17.24 7.45 0.14
C GLU A 175 -16.87 6.68 -1.13
N GLU A 176 -16.51 5.41 -1.00
CA GLU A 176 -16.13 4.55 -2.13
C GLU A 176 -17.22 4.52 -3.22
N ALA A 177 -18.49 4.40 -2.83
CA ALA A 177 -19.62 4.34 -3.75
C ALA A 177 -19.81 5.59 -4.62
N HIS A 178 -19.24 6.74 -4.20
CA HIS A 178 -19.26 7.96 -5.02
C HIS A 178 -18.22 7.92 -6.15
N TYR A 179 -17.24 7.01 -6.10
CA TYR A 179 -16.16 6.92 -7.08
C TYR A 179 -16.23 5.60 -7.85
N ARG A 180 -16.53 5.70 -9.15
CA ARG A 180 -16.48 4.54 -10.05
C ARG A 180 -15.08 3.92 -10.17
N TYR A 181 -14.03 4.73 -9.97
CA TYR A 181 -12.66 4.32 -10.19
C TYR A 181 -11.79 4.75 -8.99
N GLY A 182 -10.69 4.04 -8.73
CA GLY A 182 -9.55 4.62 -7.98
C GLY A 182 -9.52 4.30 -6.50
N ASN A 183 -10.00 3.13 -6.13
CA ASN A 183 -10.15 2.71 -4.75
C ASN A 183 -9.05 1.69 -4.45
N ALA A 184 -8.01 2.10 -3.71
CA ALA A 184 -6.85 1.26 -3.39
C ALA A 184 -6.23 0.59 -4.64
N GLN A 185 -5.82 1.41 -5.61
CA GLN A 185 -5.47 0.91 -6.95
C GLN A 185 -4.21 0.03 -6.98
N CYS A 186 -4.39 -1.26 -7.30
CA CYS A 186 -3.28 -2.18 -7.57
C CYS A 186 -2.62 -1.97 -8.94
N ASP A 187 -3.09 -1.05 -9.78
CA ASP A 187 -2.53 -0.78 -11.11
C ASP A 187 -1.69 0.50 -11.19
N ALA A 188 -1.29 1.05 -10.04
CA ALA A 188 -0.45 2.24 -9.96
C ALA A 188 1.00 2.00 -10.41
N CYS A 189 1.55 0.80 -10.14
CA CYS A 189 2.95 0.46 -10.43
C CYS A 189 3.12 -0.49 -11.62
N HIS A 190 2.24 -1.49 -11.75
CA HIS A 190 2.17 -2.39 -12.90
C HIS A 190 0.83 -2.18 -13.58
N THR A 191 0.82 -1.30 -14.59
CA THR A 191 -0.42 -0.74 -15.10
C THR A 191 -1.29 -1.77 -15.83
N ARG A 192 -2.59 -1.55 -15.73
CA ARG A 192 -3.59 -2.29 -16.51
C ARG A 192 -3.42 -1.97 -18.01
N HIS A 193 -3.68 -2.90 -18.92
CA HIS A 193 -4.13 -4.28 -18.70
C HIS A 193 -2.99 -5.29 -18.84
N SER A 194 -1.73 -4.83 -18.80
CA SER A 194 -0.55 -5.69 -18.95
C SER A 194 -0.08 -6.29 -17.63
N PHE A 195 -0.27 -5.59 -16.50
CA PHE A 195 0.06 -6.05 -15.14
C PHE A 195 1.46 -6.67 -15.03
N LYS A 196 2.45 -6.08 -15.73
CA LYS A 196 3.79 -6.63 -15.85
C LYS A 196 4.60 -6.36 -14.58
N LYS A 197 5.11 -7.42 -13.97
CA LYS A 197 6.09 -7.29 -12.87
C LYS A 197 7.34 -6.51 -13.28
N SER A 198 7.78 -6.66 -14.54
CA SER A 198 8.93 -5.91 -15.07
C SER A 198 8.69 -4.41 -15.12
N GLU A 199 7.45 -3.99 -15.41
CA GLU A 199 7.05 -2.58 -15.36
C GLU A 199 7.10 -2.06 -13.92
N ALA A 200 6.54 -2.81 -12.96
CA ALA A 200 6.63 -2.42 -11.55
C ALA A 200 8.05 -2.43 -10.96
N LYS A 201 9.01 -3.13 -11.57
CA LYS A 201 10.44 -3.12 -11.17
C LYS A 201 11.20 -1.89 -11.70
N ASP A 202 10.63 -1.17 -12.66
CA ASP A 202 11.22 0.03 -13.24
C ASP A 202 11.01 1.23 -12.32
N PRO A 203 12.04 2.00 -11.91
CA PRO A 203 11.84 3.14 -11.01
C PRO A 203 10.96 4.24 -11.64
N ARG A 204 10.80 4.27 -12.97
CA ARG A 204 9.84 5.17 -13.64
C ARG A 204 8.40 4.91 -13.24
N ALA A 205 8.05 3.70 -12.80
CA ALA A 205 6.73 3.40 -12.24
C ALA A 205 6.39 4.27 -11.02
N CYS A 206 7.39 4.73 -10.26
CA CYS A 206 7.21 5.63 -9.13
C CYS A 206 7.16 7.11 -9.53
N SER A 207 7.76 7.46 -10.67
CA SER A 207 8.07 8.84 -11.06
C SER A 207 6.85 9.72 -11.31
N ASN A 208 5.69 9.13 -11.59
CA ASN A 208 4.46 9.89 -11.83
C ASN A 208 3.92 10.56 -10.56
N CYS A 209 4.23 9.99 -9.39
CA CYS A 209 3.80 10.53 -8.09
C CYS A 209 4.97 11.05 -7.25
N HIS A 210 6.11 10.38 -7.28
CA HIS A 210 7.28 10.71 -6.46
C HIS A 210 8.24 11.67 -7.17
N MET A 211 7.75 12.86 -7.49
CA MET A 211 8.49 13.89 -8.21
C MET A 211 8.10 15.29 -7.73
N GLY A 212 8.74 16.31 -8.29
CA GLY A 212 8.32 17.69 -8.11
C GLY A 212 8.85 18.32 -6.84
N PHE A 213 8.38 19.52 -6.53
CA PHE A 213 8.99 20.38 -5.52
C PHE A 213 8.68 19.95 -4.07
N ASP A 214 7.57 19.27 -3.85
CA ASP A 214 7.06 18.87 -2.54
C ASP A 214 7.75 17.60 -2.03
N HIS A 215 8.07 16.68 -2.94
CA HIS A 215 8.84 15.47 -2.62
C HIS A 215 9.62 14.95 -3.85
N PRO A 216 10.83 15.50 -4.10
CA PRO A 216 11.60 15.27 -5.33
C PRO A 216 12.35 13.92 -5.36
N GLN A 217 11.73 12.80 -4.96
CA GLN A 217 12.48 11.53 -4.87
C GLN A 217 13.01 11.06 -6.24
N TRP A 218 12.24 11.25 -7.31
CA TRP A 218 12.67 10.92 -8.67
C TRP A 218 13.89 11.72 -9.11
N GLU A 219 13.88 13.02 -8.90
CA GLU A 219 14.98 13.94 -9.24
C GLU A 219 16.23 13.62 -8.42
N MET A 220 16.07 13.33 -7.13
CA MET A 220 17.17 12.92 -6.25
C MET A 220 17.76 11.57 -6.67
N TYR A 221 16.92 10.60 -7.03
CA TYR A 221 17.38 9.29 -7.51
C TYR A 221 18.12 9.40 -8.84
N THR A 222 17.51 10.06 -9.83
CA THR A 222 18.04 10.12 -11.20
C THR A 222 19.33 10.95 -11.32
N SER A 223 19.53 11.91 -10.43
CA SER A 223 20.78 12.67 -10.34
C SER A 223 21.86 11.98 -9.49
N ALA A 224 21.50 11.02 -8.64
CA ALA A 224 22.45 10.22 -7.87
C ALA A 224 23.16 9.17 -8.74
N LYS A 225 24.32 8.70 -8.30
CA LYS A 225 25.08 7.66 -9.03
C LYS A 225 24.29 6.36 -9.24
N HIS A 226 23.40 6.00 -8.31
CA HIS A 226 22.50 4.86 -8.51
C HIS A 226 21.60 5.06 -9.73
N GLY A 227 20.88 6.18 -9.84
CA GLY A 227 20.00 6.43 -10.99
C GLY A 227 20.76 6.64 -12.29
N VAL A 228 21.91 7.30 -12.27
CA VAL A 228 22.75 7.47 -13.47
C VAL A 228 23.24 6.12 -14.01
N ILE A 229 23.73 5.23 -13.14
CA ILE A 229 24.21 3.90 -13.56
C ILE A 229 23.03 3.06 -14.09
N TRP A 230 21.90 3.03 -13.37
CA TRP A 230 20.70 2.34 -13.84
C TRP A 230 20.24 2.85 -15.21
N GLY A 231 20.24 4.17 -15.43
CA GLY A 231 19.85 4.75 -16.72
C GLY A 231 20.80 4.41 -17.89
N ILE A 232 22.06 4.10 -17.60
CA ILE A 232 23.06 3.68 -18.59
C ILE A 232 22.95 2.17 -18.86
N GLU A 233 22.80 1.36 -17.81
CA GLU A 233 22.93 -0.10 -17.88
C GLU A 233 21.60 -0.85 -18.05
N GLY A 234 20.47 -0.25 -17.66
CA GLY A 234 19.15 -0.86 -17.79
C GLY A 234 18.72 -1.75 -16.60
N HIS A 235 17.81 -2.70 -16.87
CA HIS A 235 16.96 -3.39 -15.87
C HIS A 235 17.17 -4.90 -15.79
N GLU A 236 18.40 -5.37 -15.94
CA GLU A 236 18.67 -6.80 -15.84
C GLU A 236 18.61 -7.28 -14.38
N GLU A 237 18.34 -8.57 -14.15
CA GLU A 237 18.27 -9.14 -12.80
C GLU A 237 19.58 -9.00 -12.01
N ASP A 238 20.71 -8.84 -12.71
CA ASP A 238 22.04 -8.59 -12.15
C ASP A 238 22.48 -7.11 -12.24
N ALA A 239 21.52 -6.18 -12.38
CA ALA A 239 21.84 -4.76 -12.51
C ALA A 239 22.67 -4.24 -11.32
N ARG A 240 23.76 -3.54 -11.63
CA ARG A 240 24.72 -3.02 -10.65
C ARG A 240 24.12 -1.97 -9.71
N ALA A 241 23.12 -1.23 -10.17
CA ALA A 241 22.51 -0.13 -9.44
C ALA A 241 21.12 -0.48 -8.91
N PRO A 242 20.79 -0.08 -7.66
CA PRO A 242 19.46 -0.31 -7.11
C PRO A 242 18.42 0.61 -7.76
N THR A 243 17.16 0.19 -7.71
CA THR A 243 15.98 1.01 -8.04
C THR A 243 15.22 1.41 -6.78
N CYS A 244 14.18 2.24 -6.92
CA CYS A 244 13.26 2.59 -5.83
C CYS A 244 12.76 1.33 -5.10
N GLN A 245 12.38 0.33 -5.88
CA GLN A 245 11.81 -0.94 -5.43
C GLN A 245 12.82 -1.78 -4.66
N THR A 246 14.09 -1.80 -5.08
CA THR A 246 15.17 -2.52 -4.37
C THR A 246 15.27 -2.06 -2.90
N CYS A 247 15.08 -0.77 -2.65
CA CYS A 247 15.26 -0.16 -1.33
C CYS A 247 13.95 -0.03 -0.54
N HIS A 248 12.81 0.18 -1.20
CA HIS A 248 11.54 0.51 -0.55
C HIS A 248 10.47 -0.59 -0.62
N LEU A 249 10.61 -1.58 -1.52
CA LEU A 249 9.80 -2.79 -1.61
C LEU A 249 10.72 -4.01 -1.37
N MET A 250 11.40 -3.98 -0.23
CA MET A 250 12.41 -4.96 0.13
C MET A 250 11.83 -6.38 0.09
N GLU A 251 12.55 -7.32 -0.51
CA GLU A 251 12.10 -8.73 -0.64
C GLU A 251 10.79 -8.90 -1.45
N GLY A 252 10.38 -7.87 -2.21
CA GLY A 252 9.12 -7.89 -2.95
C GLY A 252 7.87 -7.68 -2.08
N ASP A 253 8.06 -7.18 -0.86
CA ASP A 253 6.97 -6.79 0.05
C ASP A 253 6.18 -5.60 -0.52
N HIS A 254 4.86 -5.68 -0.44
CA HIS A 254 3.94 -4.60 -0.86
C HIS A 254 3.55 -3.66 0.29
N GLU A 255 4.03 -3.93 1.51
CA GLU A 255 3.91 -3.05 2.68
C GLU A 255 4.96 -1.95 2.60
N VAL A 256 4.75 -0.99 1.70
CA VAL A 256 5.70 0.11 1.48
C VAL A 256 5.83 0.95 2.76
N ARG A 257 6.98 0.77 3.43
CA ARG A 257 7.34 1.40 4.70
C ARG A 257 8.78 1.89 4.63
N THR A 258 9.02 3.07 5.19
CA THR A 258 10.34 3.73 5.25
C THR A 258 10.63 4.13 6.68
N PRO A 259 11.89 4.18 7.15
CA PRO A 259 12.17 4.66 8.52
C PRO A 259 11.61 6.06 8.76
N TRP A 260 11.70 6.91 7.74
CA TRP A 260 11.27 8.29 7.81
C TRP A 260 9.79 8.47 7.49
N GLY A 261 9.18 9.40 8.23
CA GLY A 261 7.91 10.02 7.92
C GLY A 261 7.93 10.92 6.68
N PHE A 262 6.76 11.43 6.29
CA PHE A 262 6.69 12.55 5.35
C PHE A 262 7.41 13.76 5.98
N LEU A 263 8.26 14.47 5.22
CA LEU A 263 9.12 15.56 5.71
C LEU A 263 10.12 15.18 6.82
N GLY A 264 10.43 13.89 6.99
CA GLY A 264 11.40 13.44 8.00
C GLY A 264 10.89 13.54 9.44
N LEU A 265 9.58 13.67 9.64
CA LEU A 265 8.97 13.73 10.97
C LEU A 265 9.19 12.43 11.76
N ARG A 266 9.44 12.58 13.06
CA ARG A 266 9.59 11.50 14.04
C ARG A 266 8.85 11.87 15.32
N ILE A 267 8.43 10.87 16.09
CA ILE A 267 7.86 11.10 17.42
C ILE A 267 9.03 11.38 18.38
N PRO A 268 9.09 12.53 19.07
CA PRO A 268 10.19 12.77 20.00
C PRO A 268 10.18 11.74 21.13
N THR A 269 11.36 11.31 21.58
CA THR A 269 11.45 10.43 22.76
C THR A 269 11.39 11.25 24.04
N LYS A 270 11.08 10.56 25.16
CA LYS A 270 11.17 11.15 26.50
C LYS A 270 12.51 11.83 26.72
N GLU A 271 13.60 11.18 26.31
CA GLU A 271 14.97 11.68 26.46
C GLU A 271 15.20 12.93 25.61
N ASN A 272 14.72 12.94 24.35
CA ASN A 272 14.82 14.12 23.50
C ASN A 272 14.11 15.33 24.11
N VAL A 273 12.89 15.14 24.64
CA VAL A 273 12.10 16.23 25.23
C VAL A 273 12.71 16.75 26.52
N LEU A 274 13.21 15.86 27.40
CA LEU A 274 13.86 16.29 28.63
C LEU A 274 15.18 17.04 28.36
N ALA A 275 15.91 16.68 27.29
CA ALA A 275 17.11 17.39 26.91
C ALA A 275 16.83 18.85 26.48
N LEU A 276 15.63 19.15 26.00
CA LEU A 276 15.22 20.52 25.64
C LEU A 276 15.24 21.49 26.83
N ILE A 277 15.11 21.00 28.06
CA ILE A 277 15.17 21.83 29.28
C ILE A 277 16.51 22.58 29.35
N GLN A 278 17.59 21.99 28.82
CA GLN A 278 18.92 22.60 28.81
C GLN A 278 18.97 23.86 27.93
N VAL A 279 18.20 23.90 26.84
CA VAL A 279 18.18 25.00 25.86
C VAL A 279 16.95 25.90 25.99
N ALA A 280 15.91 25.45 26.69
CA ALA A 280 14.67 26.18 26.94
C ALA A 280 14.15 25.95 28.38
N PRO A 281 14.89 26.39 29.43
CA PRO A 281 14.57 26.09 30.82
C PRO A 281 13.21 26.65 31.28
N THR A 282 12.73 27.72 30.63
CA THR A 282 11.40 28.30 30.93
C THR A 282 10.23 27.38 30.59
N LEU A 283 10.46 26.32 29.80
CA LEU A 283 9.45 25.34 29.39
C LEU A 283 9.50 24.06 30.22
N GLU A 284 10.32 23.98 31.27
CA GLU A 284 10.53 22.77 32.06
C GLU A 284 9.22 22.07 32.53
N PRO A 285 8.21 22.79 33.06
CA PRO A 285 6.96 22.16 33.46
C PRO A 285 6.22 21.48 32.30
N GLN A 286 6.13 22.16 31.15
CA GLN A 286 5.46 21.66 29.93
C GLN A 286 6.21 20.45 29.35
N LEU A 287 7.54 20.57 29.25
CA LEU A 287 8.41 19.52 28.69
C LEU A 287 8.39 18.27 29.57
N THR A 288 8.42 18.43 30.90
CA THR A 288 8.33 17.30 31.84
C THR A 288 7.00 16.57 31.73
N LYS A 289 5.90 17.33 31.61
CA LYS A 289 4.56 16.75 31.41
C LYS A 289 4.47 15.99 30.09
N LEU A 290 4.96 16.58 29.00
CA LEU A 290 4.98 15.94 27.67
C LEU A 290 5.84 14.66 27.69
N ALA A 291 7.04 14.74 28.25
CA ALA A 291 7.98 13.62 28.32
C ALA A 291 7.42 12.40 29.07
N ALA A 292 6.51 12.62 30.04
CA ALA A 292 5.83 11.53 30.75
C ALA A 292 4.86 10.71 29.86
N ALA A 293 4.39 11.28 28.74
CA ALA A 293 3.47 10.64 27.80
C ALA A 293 4.16 10.04 26.57
N LEU A 294 5.48 10.25 26.40
CA LEU A 294 6.23 9.85 25.23
C LEU A 294 6.97 8.52 25.40
N PRO A 295 7.22 7.77 24.31
CA PRO A 295 8.06 6.59 24.37
C PRO A 295 9.49 6.97 24.77
N SER A 296 10.14 6.08 25.52
CA SER A 296 11.57 6.17 25.81
C SER A 296 12.37 5.47 24.71
N GLY A 297 13.62 5.89 24.50
CA GLY A 297 14.55 5.25 23.58
C GLY A 297 15.37 6.27 22.80
N ASN A 298 16.15 5.77 21.84
CA ASN A 298 16.97 6.59 20.97
C ASN A 298 16.82 6.14 19.51
N TYR A 299 17.01 7.07 18.59
CA TYR A 299 17.05 6.78 17.17
C TYR A 299 18.47 6.41 16.73
N VAL A 300 18.60 5.31 15.98
CA VAL A 300 19.89 4.84 15.45
C VAL A 300 20.36 5.75 14.34
N ASP A 301 21.64 6.11 14.39
CA ASP A 301 22.35 6.93 13.40
C ASP A 301 21.85 8.38 13.27
N LEU A 302 21.20 8.94 14.29
CA LEU A 302 20.66 10.31 14.27
C LEU A 302 21.23 11.16 15.40
N ASP A 303 21.56 12.41 15.07
CA ASP A 303 21.85 13.40 16.09
C ASP A 303 20.54 13.89 16.75
N ASP A 304 20.50 13.76 18.06
CA ASP A 304 19.42 14.21 18.93
C ASP A 304 19.83 15.49 19.69
N ASP A 305 20.61 16.34 19.00
CA ASP A 305 20.94 17.68 19.46
C ASP A 305 19.68 18.44 19.95
N PRO A 306 19.70 18.99 21.17
CA PRO A 306 18.53 19.65 21.74
C PRO A 306 18.08 20.89 20.95
N THR A 307 18.99 21.63 20.31
CA THR A 307 18.63 22.80 19.51
C THR A 307 17.86 22.38 18.25
N TRP A 308 18.38 21.41 17.49
CA TRP A 308 17.66 20.88 16.32
C TRP A 308 16.32 20.24 16.69
N THR A 309 16.24 19.61 17.86
CA THR A 309 14.99 19.04 18.38
C THR A 309 13.98 20.14 18.69
N LEU A 310 14.40 21.24 19.32
CA LEU A 310 13.53 22.40 19.59
C LEU A 310 13.03 23.04 18.29
N ASP A 311 13.91 23.24 17.30
CA ASP A 311 13.53 23.83 16.01
C ASP A 311 12.45 23.00 15.30
N ARG A 312 12.58 21.67 15.32
CA ARG A 312 11.53 20.76 14.79
C ARG A 312 10.22 20.90 15.55
N ALA A 313 10.27 21.01 16.89
CA ALA A 313 9.09 21.21 17.71
C ALA A 313 8.39 22.54 17.39
N LEU A 314 9.16 23.62 17.16
CA LEU A 314 8.63 24.92 16.74
C LEU A 314 7.96 24.87 15.37
N ILE A 315 8.53 24.13 14.41
CA ILE A 315 7.89 23.89 13.10
C ILE A 315 6.57 23.15 13.27
N LEU A 316 6.53 22.12 14.13
CA LEU A 316 5.30 21.37 14.42
C LEU A 316 4.24 22.23 15.12
N GLN A 317 4.66 23.11 16.03
CA GLN A 317 3.77 24.10 16.64
C GLN A 317 3.20 25.07 15.60
N ALA A 318 4.04 25.61 14.71
CA ALA A 318 3.60 26.48 13.62
C ALA A 318 2.65 25.78 12.64
N ALA A 319 2.83 24.48 12.44
CA ALA A 319 1.92 23.64 11.66
C ALA A 319 0.61 23.28 12.41
N GLY A 320 0.45 23.69 13.67
CA GLY A 320 -0.70 23.36 14.52
C GLY A 320 -0.76 21.89 14.94
N VAL A 321 0.34 21.14 14.78
CA VAL A 321 0.49 19.77 15.27
C VAL A 321 0.72 19.78 16.79
N LEU A 322 1.41 20.81 17.29
CA LEU A 322 1.55 21.08 18.72
C LEU A 322 0.87 22.40 19.07
N ASP A 323 0.35 22.52 20.29
CA ASP A 323 -0.19 23.78 20.81
C ASP A 323 0.91 24.70 21.38
N ALA A 324 0.50 25.84 21.95
CA ALA A 324 1.41 26.84 22.53
C ALA A 324 2.24 26.30 23.71
N ASP A 325 1.76 25.25 24.39
CA ASP A 325 2.43 24.56 25.50
C ASP A 325 3.17 23.30 25.02
N PHE A 326 3.38 23.16 23.71
CA PHE A 326 4.01 22.00 23.05
C PHE A 326 3.27 20.68 23.30
N GLN A 327 1.98 20.72 23.61
CA GLN A 327 1.18 19.51 23.77
C GLN A 327 0.56 19.08 22.42
N PRO A 328 0.38 17.76 22.18
CA PRO A 328 -0.32 17.24 21.00
C PRO A 328 -1.72 17.83 20.81
N THR A 329 -2.03 18.27 19.59
CA THR A 329 -3.38 18.72 19.20
C THR A 329 -4.19 17.58 18.57
N GLU A 330 -5.45 17.84 18.21
CA GLU A 330 -6.23 16.92 17.36
C GLU A 330 -5.50 16.65 16.02
N ARG A 331 -4.79 17.64 15.47
CA ARG A 331 -3.97 17.46 14.26
C ARG A 331 -2.79 16.51 14.48
N PHE A 332 -2.25 16.44 15.69
CA PHE A 332 -1.25 15.41 16.03
C PHE A 332 -1.84 14.01 15.90
N VAL A 333 -3.03 13.79 16.45
CA VAL A 333 -3.70 12.48 16.35
C VAL A 333 -3.89 12.08 14.89
N GLU A 334 -4.36 13.02 14.07
CA GLU A 334 -4.57 12.78 12.64
C GLU A 334 -3.28 12.46 11.88
N ILE A 335 -2.26 13.33 12.00
CA ILE A 335 -1.06 13.22 11.18
C ILE A 335 -0.11 12.14 11.69
N VAL A 336 0.03 12.00 13.02
CA VAL A 336 1.01 11.09 13.62
C VAL A 336 0.41 9.71 13.83
N LEU A 337 -0.77 9.60 14.43
CA LEU A 337 -1.35 8.31 14.82
C LEU A 337 -2.17 7.68 13.70
N GLN A 338 -3.07 8.45 13.07
CA GLN A 338 -3.98 7.92 12.05
C GLN A 338 -3.33 7.85 10.66
N ALA A 339 -2.57 8.87 10.26
CA ALA A 339 -1.86 8.93 8.98
C ALA A 339 -0.48 8.29 9.01
N GLU A 340 0.01 7.94 10.21
CA GLU A 340 1.31 7.31 10.43
C GLU A 340 2.46 8.11 9.80
N ALA A 341 2.33 9.44 9.75
CA ALA A 341 3.31 10.31 9.11
C ALA A 341 4.59 10.46 9.92
N ALA A 342 4.62 9.99 11.18
CA ALA A 342 5.81 9.94 12.04
C ALA A 342 5.90 8.57 12.72
N ARG A 343 7.10 8.19 13.16
CA ARG A 343 7.38 6.90 13.81
C ARG A 343 8.07 7.08 15.14
N GLY A 344 7.87 6.11 16.02
CA GLY A 344 8.65 5.96 17.24
C GLY A 344 10.02 5.31 16.99
N PRO A 345 10.90 5.30 18.01
CA PRO A 345 12.28 4.83 17.86
C PRO A 345 12.38 3.34 17.50
N GLU A 346 11.51 2.49 18.05
CA GLU A 346 11.55 1.04 17.78
C GLU A 346 11.30 0.73 16.29
N GLU A 347 10.16 1.17 15.74
CA GLU A 347 9.81 0.94 14.33
C GLU A 347 10.83 1.61 13.40
N PHE A 348 11.28 2.83 13.74
CA PHE A 348 12.33 3.51 12.97
C PHE A 348 13.60 2.66 12.91
N ASN A 349 14.09 2.19 14.07
CA ASN A 349 15.35 1.46 14.17
C ASN A 349 15.27 0.11 13.44
N GLU A 350 14.13 -0.57 13.48
CA GLU A 350 13.89 -1.79 12.72
C GLU A 350 14.02 -1.52 11.21
N LEU A 351 13.27 -0.54 10.68
CA LEU A 351 13.30 -0.19 9.26
C LEU A 351 14.67 0.32 8.83
N ARG A 352 15.34 1.11 9.69
CA ARG A 352 16.70 1.64 9.44
C ARG A 352 17.70 0.51 9.30
N THR A 353 17.60 -0.49 10.17
CA THR A 353 18.46 -1.68 10.14
C THR A 353 18.24 -2.47 8.85
N LYS A 354 16.98 -2.71 8.45
CA LYS A 354 16.65 -3.36 7.17
C LYS A 354 17.26 -2.61 5.98
N MET A 355 17.18 -1.28 5.99
CA MET A 355 17.79 -0.45 4.94
C MET A 355 19.32 -0.60 4.89
N LYS A 356 20.01 -0.56 6.05
CA LYS A 356 21.46 -0.76 6.14
C LYS A 356 21.88 -2.14 5.61
N THR A 357 21.12 -3.19 5.95
CA THR A 357 21.34 -4.54 5.43
C THR A 357 21.29 -4.59 3.90
N ASN A 358 20.36 -3.85 3.27
CA ASN A 358 20.33 -3.75 1.82
C ASN A 358 21.52 -2.97 1.25
N CYS A 359 21.93 -1.86 1.86
CA CYS A 359 23.11 -1.12 1.43
C CYS A 359 24.38 -1.98 1.51
N ASN A 360 24.49 -2.83 2.54
CA ASN A 360 25.62 -3.72 2.77
C ASN A 360 25.77 -4.85 1.72
N LYS A 361 24.78 -5.04 0.83
CA LYS A 361 24.91 -5.96 -0.31
C LYS A 361 25.92 -5.46 -1.35
N CYS A 362 26.14 -4.14 -1.44
CA CYS A 362 27.02 -3.52 -2.43
C CYS A 362 28.11 -2.62 -1.81
N HIS A 363 27.99 -2.27 -0.53
CA HIS A 363 28.91 -1.38 0.17
C HIS A 363 29.42 -2.02 1.46
N SER A 364 30.59 -1.58 1.93
CA SER A 364 31.13 -2.02 3.22
C SER A 364 30.31 -1.46 4.38
N GLN A 365 30.25 -2.21 5.48
CA GLN A 365 29.54 -1.80 6.71
C GLN A 365 29.99 -0.43 7.21
N GLY A 366 31.30 -0.17 7.28
CA GLY A 366 31.83 1.11 7.74
C GLY A 366 31.43 2.29 6.85
N PHE A 367 31.35 2.09 5.52
CA PHE A 367 30.83 3.13 4.62
C PHE A 367 29.35 3.41 4.89
N VAL A 368 28.54 2.35 5.02
CA VAL A 368 27.09 2.49 5.26
C VAL A 368 26.82 3.14 6.61
N GLU A 369 27.52 2.74 7.67
CA GLU A 369 27.42 3.36 8.99
C GLU A 369 27.79 4.84 8.96
N SER A 370 28.91 5.18 8.32
CA SER A 370 29.34 6.57 8.20
C SER A 370 28.38 7.42 7.36
N HIS A 371 27.81 6.86 6.30
CA HIS A 371 26.88 7.57 5.41
C HIS A 371 25.51 7.75 6.05
N MET A 372 25.05 6.75 6.81
CA MET A 372 23.76 6.76 7.45
C MET A 372 23.76 7.50 8.79
N LYS A 373 24.92 7.74 9.41
CA LYS A 373 25.04 8.67 10.52
C LYS A 373 24.69 10.06 10.03
N ALA A 374 23.42 10.44 10.23
CA ALA A 374 22.95 11.77 9.93
C ALA A 374 23.64 12.72 10.91
N SER A 375 24.40 13.65 10.33
CA SER A 375 24.87 14.89 10.96
C SER A 375 23.78 15.61 11.72
#